data_AF-A0A7Y8ILW0-F1
#
_entry.id   AF-A0A7Y8ILW0-F1
#
_cell.length_a   1.000
_cell.length_b   1.000
_cell.length_c   1.000
_cell.angle_alpha   90.00
_cell.angle_beta   90.00
_cell.angle_gamma   90.00
#
_symmetry.space_group_name_H-M   'P 1'
#
loop_
_entity.id
_entity.type
_entity.pdbx_description
1 polymer ?
#
loop_
_entity_poly.entity_id
_entity_poly.type
_entity_poly.pdbx_seq_one_letter_code
_entity_poly.pdbx_strand_id
1 'polypeptide(L)'
;MAAVELEAQLAKTPAVYLVVDTVRRVIDIRARALNLDRLALKGIEVVVYQPFFSSRQVPMPELPAIWTIENGPGDTDRETIAPKELRPYSSGDEEEEAPATPVPTPVGPTPTPTPVPEPPVRYRAHLDNGWDLWVVDALPARDWPSRFAEAVRDGWRRLHGEEVRFRPALALAMEGEDARRLHHLMRTGTKILVVATP
;
A
#
# COMPACT_ATOMS: atom_id res chain seq x y z
N MET A 1 -10.60 -3.70 -24.82
CA MET A 1 -11.97 -4.00 -24.36
C MET A 1 -11.97 -4.64 -22.98
N ALA A 2 -11.19 -5.70 -22.73
CA ALA A 2 -11.10 -6.34 -21.41
C ALA A 2 -10.82 -5.40 -20.22
N ALA A 3 -9.94 -4.41 -20.36
CA ALA A 3 -9.62 -3.47 -19.27
C ALA A 3 -10.84 -2.64 -18.82
N VAL A 4 -11.68 -2.22 -19.77
CA VAL A 4 -12.89 -1.41 -19.50
C VAL A 4 -13.95 -2.25 -18.80
N GLU A 5 -14.08 -3.52 -19.17
CA GLU A 5 -15.00 -4.45 -18.51
C GLU A 5 -14.59 -4.74 -17.07
N LEU A 6 -13.29 -4.97 -16.84
CA LEU A 6 -12.72 -5.15 -15.50
C LEU A 6 -12.90 -3.89 -14.66
N GLU A 7 -12.65 -2.71 -15.21
CA GLU A 7 -12.93 -1.45 -14.53
C GLU A 7 -14.42 -1.29 -14.19
N ALA A 8 -15.31 -1.61 -15.12
CA ALA A 8 -16.75 -1.54 -14.88
C ALA A 8 -17.20 -2.47 -13.75
N GLN A 9 -16.52 -3.59 -13.51
CA GLN A 9 -16.78 -4.45 -12.35
C GLN A 9 -16.36 -3.78 -11.03
N LEU A 10 -15.22 -3.09 -11.02
CA LEU A 10 -14.74 -2.35 -9.84
C LEU A 10 -15.63 -1.15 -9.53
N ALA A 11 -16.07 -0.42 -10.56
CA ALA A 11 -16.90 0.77 -10.42
C ALA A 11 -18.30 0.50 -9.83
N LYS A 12 -18.75 -0.76 -9.79
CA LYS A 12 -20.03 -1.15 -9.17
C LYS A 12 -20.01 -0.99 -7.64
N THR A 13 -18.84 -1.00 -7.01
CA THR A 13 -18.73 -0.82 -5.56
C THR A 13 -18.30 0.60 -5.21
N PRO A 14 -18.66 1.12 -4.02
CA PRO A 14 -18.19 2.42 -3.55
C PRO A 14 -16.73 2.41 -3.08
N ALA A 15 -16.06 1.26 -3.13
CA ALA A 15 -14.69 1.13 -2.63
C ALA A 15 -13.69 1.87 -3.51
N VAL A 16 -12.65 2.40 -2.88
CA VAL A 16 -11.49 2.96 -3.58
C VAL A 16 -10.71 1.81 -4.20
N TYR A 17 -10.31 1.98 -5.47
CA TYR A 17 -9.43 1.07 -6.18
C TYR A 17 -8.36 1.86 -6.93
N LEU A 18 -7.24 1.20 -7.22
CA LEU A 18 -6.10 1.78 -7.91
C LEU A 18 -6.09 1.29 -9.35
N VAL A 19 -5.82 2.18 -10.31
CA VAL A 19 -5.57 1.81 -11.70
C VAL A 19 -4.13 2.16 -12.05
N VAL A 20 -3.29 1.14 -12.23
CA VAL A 20 -1.89 1.28 -12.62
C VAL A 20 -1.81 1.16 -14.14
N ASP A 21 -1.56 2.29 -14.80
CA ASP A 21 -1.29 2.32 -16.22
C ASP A 21 0.22 2.15 -16.46
N THR A 22 0.59 0.97 -16.96
CA THR A 22 1.99 0.62 -17.19
C THR A 22 2.63 1.36 -18.37
N VAL A 23 1.82 1.80 -19.33
CA VAL A 23 2.29 2.51 -20.53
C VAL A 23 2.47 4.00 -20.22
N ARG A 24 1.46 4.59 -19.59
CA ARG A 24 1.46 6.02 -19.24
C ARG A 24 2.24 6.33 -17.96
N ARG A 25 2.61 5.30 -17.20
CA ARG A 25 3.34 5.40 -15.93
C ARG A 25 2.59 6.29 -14.93
N VAL A 26 1.32 5.99 -14.74
CA VAL A 26 0.48 6.71 -13.77
C VAL A 26 -0.31 5.73 -12.91
N ILE A 27 -0.63 6.17 -11.70
CA ILE A 27 -1.62 5.51 -10.84
C ILE A 27 -2.80 6.46 -10.70
N ASP A 28 -3.96 6.05 -11.20
CA ASP A 28 -5.21 6.72 -10.91
C ASP A 28 -5.85 6.08 -9.68
N ILE A 29 -6.13 6.90 -8.66
CA ILE A 29 -6.93 6.52 -7.50
C ILE A 29 -8.38 6.78 -7.86
N ARG A 30 -9.21 5.73 -7.92
CA ARG A 30 -10.59 5.82 -8.38
C ARG A 30 -11.59 5.29 -7.37
N ALA A 31 -12.80 5.83 -7.41
CA ALA A 31 -13.97 5.26 -6.75
C ALA A 31 -15.18 5.44 -7.66
N ARG A 32 -15.97 4.39 -7.89
CA ARG A 32 -17.12 4.42 -8.82
C ARG A 32 -16.79 5.03 -10.20
N ALA A 33 -15.63 4.67 -10.77
CA ALA A 33 -15.09 5.23 -12.02
C ALA A 33 -14.75 6.75 -12.01
N LEU A 34 -14.92 7.44 -10.88
CA LEU A 34 -14.44 8.82 -10.72
C LEU A 34 -12.96 8.79 -10.34
N ASN A 35 -12.15 9.59 -11.04
CA ASN A 35 -10.75 9.79 -10.69
C ASN A 35 -10.67 10.80 -9.54
N LEU A 36 -10.17 10.34 -8.39
CA LEU A 36 -10.02 11.13 -7.17
C LEU A 36 -8.65 11.81 -7.12
N ASP A 37 -7.60 11.11 -7.55
CA ASP A 37 -6.23 11.60 -7.58
C ASP A 37 -5.40 10.82 -8.61
N ARG A 38 -4.38 11.47 -9.16
CA ARG A 38 -3.46 10.88 -10.14
C ARG A 38 -2.03 11.09 -9.68
N LEU A 39 -1.30 9.98 -9.53
CA LEU A 39 0.10 9.97 -9.15
C LEU A 39 0.97 9.62 -10.35
N ALA A 40 2.04 10.38 -10.56
CA ALA A 40 2.99 10.13 -11.63
C ALA A 40 4.06 9.13 -11.17
N LEU A 41 4.40 8.18 -12.03
CA LEU A 41 5.44 7.20 -11.75
C LEU A 41 6.71 7.57 -12.52
N LYS A 42 7.84 7.59 -11.81
CA LYS A 42 9.18 7.68 -12.40
C LYS A 42 9.48 6.45 -13.24
N GLY A 43 8.99 5.29 -12.81
CA GLY A 43 9.13 4.04 -13.54
C GLY A 43 8.36 2.88 -12.92
N ILE A 44 8.20 1.82 -13.70
CA ILE A 44 7.57 0.57 -13.29
C ILE A 44 8.46 -0.57 -13.77
N GLU A 45 8.80 -1.50 -12.89
CA GLU A 45 9.58 -2.68 -13.27
C GLU A 45 9.05 -3.93 -12.58
N VAL A 46 9.13 -5.05 -13.29
CA VAL A 46 8.90 -6.36 -12.71
C VAL A 46 10.21 -6.86 -12.11
N VAL A 47 10.22 -7.05 -10.80
CA VAL A 47 11.35 -7.58 -10.05
C VAL A 47 11.10 -9.08 -9.85
N VAL A 48 11.86 -9.89 -10.56
CA VAL A 48 11.89 -11.34 -10.35
C VAL A 48 13.25 -11.73 -9.83
N TYR A 49 13.26 -12.44 -8.71
CA TYR A 49 14.47 -13.10 -8.22
C TYR A 49 14.65 -14.43 -8.95
N GLN A 50 15.72 -14.54 -9.74
CA GLN A 50 16.14 -15.79 -10.36
C GLN A 50 17.54 -16.16 -9.85
N PRO A 51 17.69 -17.26 -9.09
CA PRO A 51 18.99 -17.86 -8.85
C PRO A 51 19.68 -18.19 -10.18
N PHE A 52 21.00 -17.99 -10.25
CA PHE A 52 21.82 -18.24 -11.45
C PHE A 52 21.71 -19.66 -12.04
N PHE A 53 21.22 -20.64 -11.27
CA PHE A 53 21.12 -22.05 -11.67
C PHE A 53 19.67 -22.57 -11.78
N SER A 54 18.67 -21.70 -11.73
CA SER A 54 17.27 -22.10 -11.85
C SER A 54 16.64 -21.58 -13.14
N SER A 55 16.12 -22.51 -13.94
CA SER A 55 15.33 -22.24 -15.16
C SER A 55 13.86 -21.89 -14.86
N ARG A 56 13.51 -21.62 -13.60
CA ARG A 56 12.13 -21.30 -13.22
C ARG A 56 11.78 -19.91 -13.75
N GLN A 57 11.18 -19.90 -14.93
CA GLN A 57 10.57 -18.72 -15.52
C GLN A 57 9.35 -18.38 -14.66
N VAL A 58 9.38 -17.22 -14.00
CA VAL A 58 8.19 -16.74 -13.30
C VAL A 58 7.22 -16.25 -14.37
N PRO A 59 6.00 -16.80 -14.45
CA PRO A 59 5.04 -16.39 -15.46
C PRO A 59 4.69 -14.92 -15.22
N MET A 60 4.89 -14.10 -16.26
CA MET A 60 4.46 -12.72 -16.23
C MET A 60 2.92 -12.70 -16.25
N PRO A 61 2.26 -11.91 -15.39
CA PRO A 61 0.81 -11.88 -15.33
C PRO A 61 0.25 -11.34 -16.65
N GLU A 62 -0.80 -11.96 -17.14
CA GLU A 62 -1.53 -11.45 -18.32
C GLU A 62 -2.20 -10.13 -17.94
N LEU A 63 -1.98 -9.09 -18.74
CA LEU A 63 -2.59 -7.78 -18.57
C LEU A 63 -3.73 -7.61 -19.58
N PRO A 64 -4.86 -6.98 -19.19
CA PRO A 64 -5.13 -6.35 -17.90
C PRO A 64 -5.51 -7.35 -16.80
N ALA A 65 -5.14 -7.06 -15.55
CA ALA A 65 -5.43 -7.91 -14.39
C ALA A 65 -5.91 -7.10 -13.18
N ILE A 66 -6.79 -7.71 -12.37
CA ILE A 66 -7.17 -7.21 -11.05
C ILE A 66 -6.43 -8.03 -10.00
N TRP A 67 -5.69 -7.35 -9.13
CA TRP A 67 -5.07 -7.95 -7.94
C TRP A 67 -5.65 -7.32 -6.69
N THR A 68 -5.66 -8.08 -5.60
CA THR A 68 -6.15 -7.61 -4.31
C THR A 68 -5.00 -7.57 -3.32
N ILE A 69 -4.90 -6.49 -2.55
CA ILE A 69 -3.94 -6.41 -1.44
C ILE A 69 -4.42 -7.36 -0.33
N GLU A 70 -3.60 -8.34 0.02
CA GLU A 70 -3.82 -9.24 1.15
C GLU A 70 -3.33 -8.66 2.47
N ASN A 71 -2.24 -7.89 2.42
CA ASN A 71 -1.64 -7.26 3.57
C ASN A 71 -0.90 -6.00 3.11
N GLY A 72 -1.35 -4.84 3.58
CA GLY A 72 -0.77 -3.55 3.22
C GLY A 72 -0.29 -2.78 4.45
N PRO A 73 0.68 -1.88 4.28
CA PRO A 73 1.24 -1.12 5.40
C PRO A 73 0.23 -0.11 5.98
N GLY A 74 -0.85 0.20 5.26
CA GLY A 74 -1.95 1.01 5.78
C GLY A 74 -2.79 0.33 6.86
N ASP A 75 -2.62 -0.99 7.07
CA ASP A 75 -3.38 -1.76 8.07
C ASP A 75 -2.79 -1.62 9.49
N THR A 76 -1.48 -1.36 9.62
CA THR A 76 -0.77 -1.31 10.92
C THR A 76 -0.78 0.06 11.60
N ASP A 77 -1.06 1.14 10.88
CA ASP A 77 -0.84 2.52 11.36
C ASP A 77 -2.03 3.14 12.11
N ARG A 78 -3.09 2.37 12.39
CA ARG A 78 -4.22 2.85 13.18
C ARG A 78 -4.30 2.09 14.49
N GLU A 79 -3.78 2.69 15.56
CA GLU A 79 -4.16 2.30 16.91
C GLU A 79 -5.65 2.55 17.10
N THR A 80 -6.43 1.48 17.26
CA THR A 80 -7.81 1.61 17.72
C THR A 80 -7.76 1.88 19.21
N ILE A 81 -7.73 3.16 19.59
CA ILE A 81 -7.93 3.58 20.97
C ILE A 81 -9.43 3.47 21.25
N ALA A 82 -9.91 2.25 21.49
CA ALA A 82 -11.23 2.07 22.05
C ALA A 82 -11.24 2.68 23.46
N PRO A 83 -12.21 3.56 23.80
CA PRO A 83 -12.37 4.02 25.18
C PRO A 83 -12.51 2.80 26.09
N LYS A 84 -11.77 2.76 27.20
CA LYS A 84 -11.83 1.64 28.17
C LYS A 84 -13.22 1.45 28.77
N GLU A 85 -14.05 2.49 28.75
CA GLU A 85 -15.44 2.47 29.18
C GLU A 85 -16.30 3.17 28.12
N LEU A 86 -17.30 2.45 27.61
CA LEU A 86 -18.35 3.03 26.79
C LEU A 86 -19.29 3.80 27.72
N ARG A 87 -19.55 5.09 27.43
CA ARG A 87 -20.61 5.81 28.14
C ARG A 87 -21.93 5.10 27.85
N PRO A 88 -22.71 4.71 28.88
CA PRO A 88 -24.02 4.12 28.66
C PRO A 88 -24.89 5.11 27.89
N TYR A 89 -25.57 4.61 26.86
CA TYR A 89 -26.50 5.39 26.07
C TYR A 89 -27.70 5.74 26.94
N SER A 90 -27.89 7.01 27.29
CA SER A 90 -29.13 7.48 27.91
C SER A 90 -30.20 7.58 26.83
N SER A 91 -31.09 6.59 26.78
CA SER A 91 -32.32 6.68 25.98
C SER A 91 -33.29 7.62 26.67
N GLY A 92 -33.43 8.85 26.20
CA GLY A 92 -34.51 9.74 26.65
C GLY A 92 -34.26 11.21 26.32
N ASP A 93 -35.27 11.82 25.72
CA ASP A 93 -35.47 13.25 25.48
C ASP A 93 -35.32 14.11 26.76
N GLU A 94 -34.10 14.37 27.21
CA GLU A 94 -33.82 15.43 28.18
C GLU A 94 -32.64 16.28 27.69
N GLU A 95 -32.91 17.09 26.65
CA GLU A 95 -32.25 18.39 26.49
C GLU A 95 -32.69 19.29 27.66
N GLU A 96 -32.12 19.08 28.85
CA GLU A 96 -32.12 20.10 29.89
C GLU A 96 -30.75 20.77 29.92
N GLU A 97 -30.75 22.00 29.43
CA GLU A 97 -29.66 22.98 29.45
C GLU A 97 -29.35 23.33 30.92
N ALA A 98 -28.58 22.47 31.60
CA ALA A 98 -28.07 22.76 32.94
C ALA A 98 -26.98 23.84 32.86
N PRO A 99 -27.05 24.92 33.67
CA PRO A 99 -26.04 25.97 33.66
C PRO A 99 -24.66 25.37 33.98
N ALA A 100 -23.67 25.70 33.14
CA ALA A 100 -22.32 25.17 33.24
C ALA A 100 -21.66 25.53 34.60
N THR A 101 -21.68 24.60 35.54
CA THR A 101 -20.80 24.63 36.70
C THR A 101 -19.35 24.51 36.19
N PRO A 102 -18.44 25.44 36.48
CA PRO A 102 -17.07 25.35 36.00
C PRO A 102 -16.38 24.11 36.59
N VAL A 103 -16.04 23.17 35.73
CA VAL A 103 -15.26 21.98 36.08
C VAL A 103 -13.86 22.45 36.50
N PRO A 104 -13.31 22.01 37.65
CA PRO A 104 -11.95 22.38 38.04
C PRO A 104 -10.95 21.92 36.97
N THR A 105 -10.15 22.87 36.48
CA THR A 105 -9.07 22.63 35.53
C THR A 105 -8.11 21.58 36.11
N PRO A 106 -7.87 20.44 35.43
CA PRO A 106 -6.85 19.51 35.89
C PRO A 106 -5.49 20.21 35.84
N VAL A 107 -4.92 20.47 37.02
CA VAL A 107 -3.54 20.97 37.19
C VAL A 107 -2.60 19.77 36.99
N GLY A 108 -2.49 19.33 35.74
CA GLY A 108 -1.56 18.29 35.32
C GLY A 108 -0.65 18.83 34.21
N PRO A 109 0.55 18.26 34.03
CA PRO A 109 1.40 18.64 32.90
C PRO A 109 0.62 18.45 31.60
N THR A 110 0.59 19.48 30.75
CA THR A 110 0.02 19.40 29.40
C THR A 110 0.60 18.15 28.72
N PRO A 111 -0.24 17.20 28.25
CA PRO A 111 0.27 16.03 27.56
C PRO A 111 1.12 16.52 26.38
N THR A 112 2.41 16.17 26.40
CA THR A 112 3.28 16.47 25.27
C THR A 112 2.71 15.72 24.07
N PRO A 113 2.33 16.40 22.97
CA PRO A 113 1.82 15.70 21.80
C PRO A 113 2.90 14.73 21.33
N THR A 114 2.59 13.43 21.34
CA THR A 114 3.46 12.42 20.77
C THR A 114 3.60 12.75 19.28
N PRO A 115 4.83 12.89 18.75
CA PRO A 115 5.01 13.15 17.33
C PRO A 115 4.38 12.00 16.55
N VAL A 116 3.43 12.32 15.68
CA VAL A 116 2.83 11.34 14.78
C VAL A 116 3.92 10.87 13.82
N PRO A 117 4.25 9.56 13.79
CA PRO A 117 5.28 9.08 12.88
C PRO A 117 4.86 9.36 11.43
N GLU A 118 5.77 9.93 10.65
CA GLU A 118 5.52 10.16 9.23
C GLU A 118 5.43 8.82 8.49
N PRO A 119 4.48 8.67 7.54
CA PRO A 119 4.39 7.44 6.76
C PRO A 119 5.68 7.17 5.99
N PRO A 120 6.09 5.89 5.87
CA PRO A 120 7.28 5.53 5.13
C PRO A 120 7.11 5.82 3.63
N VAL A 121 8.20 6.28 3.00
CA VAL A 121 8.27 6.53 1.55
C VAL A 121 8.60 5.29 0.73
N ARG A 122 8.97 4.19 1.40
CA ARG A 122 9.27 2.89 0.79
C ARG A 122 8.58 1.81 1.59
N TYR A 123 7.82 0.96 0.91
CA TYR A 123 7.08 -0.12 1.56
C TYR A 123 6.70 -1.21 0.57
N ARG A 124 6.18 -2.32 1.11
CA ARG A 124 5.72 -3.48 0.35
C ARG A 124 4.29 -3.81 0.75
N ALA A 125 3.48 -4.20 -0.22
CA ALA A 125 2.16 -4.76 0.00
C ALA A 125 2.09 -6.15 -0.65
N HIS A 126 1.52 -7.13 0.05
CA HIS A 126 1.35 -8.48 -0.47
C HIS A 126 0.06 -8.58 -1.27
N LEU A 127 0.11 -9.27 -2.41
CA LEU A 127 -1.01 -9.45 -3.32
C LEU A 127 -1.51 -10.90 -3.31
N ASP A 128 -2.80 -11.07 -3.60
CA ASP A 128 -3.53 -12.34 -3.66
C ASP A 128 -3.01 -13.33 -4.70
N ASN A 129 -2.34 -12.83 -5.74
CA ASN A 129 -1.71 -13.63 -6.78
C ASN A 129 -0.29 -14.15 -6.39
N GLY A 130 0.14 -13.96 -5.14
CA GLY A 130 1.46 -14.36 -4.65
C GLY A 130 2.59 -13.41 -5.04
N TRP A 131 2.28 -12.25 -5.65
CA TRP A 131 3.23 -11.18 -5.92
C TRP A 131 3.28 -10.17 -4.78
N ASP A 132 4.32 -9.34 -4.81
CA ASP A 132 4.39 -8.13 -3.99
C ASP A 132 4.22 -6.88 -4.86
N LEU A 133 3.68 -5.82 -4.28
CA LEU A 133 3.77 -4.48 -4.81
C LEU A 133 4.82 -3.72 -4.01
N TRP A 134 5.87 -3.22 -4.68
CA TRP A 134 6.91 -2.43 -4.03
C TRP A 134 6.75 -0.97 -4.39
N VAL A 135 6.59 -0.12 -3.39
CA VAL A 135 6.68 1.33 -3.57
C VAL A 135 8.08 1.76 -3.19
N VAL A 136 8.79 2.34 -4.15
CA VAL A 136 10.19 2.75 -4.03
C VAL A 136 10.37 4.17 -4.59
N ASP A 137 11.47 4.81 -4.24
CA ASP A 137 11.87 6.12 -4.78
C ASP A 137 12.74 5.99 -6.04
N ALA A 138 13.46 4.86 -6.17
CA ALA A 138 14.24 4.50 -7.34
C ALA A 138 14.06 3.03 -7.67
N LEU A 139 14.03 2.71 -8.97
CA LEU A 139 13.96 1.33 -9.44
C LEU A 139 15.27 0.59 -9.09
N PRO A 140 15.20 -0.72 -8.79
CA PRO A 140 16.40 -1.50 -8.53
C PRO A 140 17.33 -1.49 -9.75
N ALA A 141 18.64 -1.37 -9.50
CA ALA A 141 19.65 -1.31 -10.55
C ALA A 141 19.63 -2.60 -11.39
N ARG A 142 19.60 -2.44 -12.71
CA ARG A 142 19.56 -3.55 -13.67
C ARG A 142 20.94 -4.05 -14.08
N ASP A 143 21.99 -3.42 -13.59
CA ASP A 143 23.36 -3.63 -14.04
C ASP A 143 23.93 -4.96 -13.53
N TRP A 144 24.70 -5.63 -14.39
CA TRP A 144 25.33 -6.92 -14.11
C TRP A 144 26.20 -6.95 -12.82
N PRO A 145 27.01 -5.91 -12.51
CA PRO A 145 27.78 -5.88 -11.27
C PRO A 145 26.91 -5.87 -10.01
N SER A 146 25.79 -5.16 -10.06
CA SER A 146 24.82 -5.04 -8.96
C SER A 146 24.13 -6.38 -8.69
N ARG A 147 23.73 -7.08 -9.76
CA ARG A 147 23.15 -8.43 -9.67
C ARG A 147 24.12 -9.46 -9.07
N PHE A 148 25.41 -9.37 -9.43
CA PHE A 148 26.43 -10.24 -8.85
C PHE A 148 26.64 -9.97 -7.36
N ALA A 149 26.76 -8.69 -6.97
CA ALA A 149 26.93 -8.31 -5.57
C ALA A 149 25.73 -8.73 -4.69
N GLU A 150 24.51 -8.60 -5.20
CA GLU A 150 23.30 -9.07 -4.53
C GLU A 150 23.30 -10.59 -4.35
N ALA A 151 23.68 -11.34 -5.37
CA ALA A 151 23.74 -12.80 -5.29
C ALA A 151 24.82 -13.30 -4.31
N VAL A 152 25.98 -12.64 -4.23
CA VAL A 152 27.01 -12.96 -3.23
C VAL A 152 26.51 -12.67 -1.82
N ARG A 153 25.86 -11.51 -1.61
CA ARG A 153 25.29 -11.12 -0.31
C ARG A 153 24.19 -12.08 0.13
N ASP A 154 23.37 -12.54 -0.80
CA ASP A 154 22.35 -13.56 -0.56
C ASP A 154 22.93 -14.94 -0.25
N GLY A 155 23.97 -15.36 -0.98
CA GLY A 155 24.69 -16.59 -0.68
C GLY A 155 25.22 -16.58 0.75
N TRP A 156 25.75 -15.44 1.19
CA TRP A 156 26.15 -15.22 2.58
C TRP A 156 24.98 -15.26 3.57
N ARG A 157 23.85 -14.59 3.30
CA ARG A 157 22.67 -14.65 4.19
C ARG A 157 22.09 -16.05 4.34
N ARG A 158 22.07 -16.83 3.25
CA ARG A 158 21.63 -18.24 3.30
C ARG A 158 22.56 -19.12 4.12
N LEU A 159 23.87 -18.87 4.08
CA LEU A 159 24.84 -19.56 4.94
C LEU A 159 24.62 -19.22 6.43
N HIS A 160 24.05 -18.05 6.73
CA HIS A 160 23.62 -17.66 8.08
C HIS A 160 22.21 -18.16 8.46
N GLY A 161 21.58 -18.99 7.62
CA GLY A 161 20.25 -19.57 7.90
C GLY A 161 19.08 -18.60 7.65
N GLU A 162 19.32 -17.44 7.04
CA GLU A 162 18.25 -16.54 6.60
C GLU A 162 17.70 -17.02 5.25
N GLU A 163 16.66 -17.86 5.29
CA GLU A 163 15.86 -18.14 4.10
C GLU A 163 15.03 -16.92 3.70
N VAL A 164 15.59 -16.09 2.82
CA VAL A 164 14.84 -15.01 2.19
C VAL A 164 13.89 -15.63 1.15
N ARG A 165 12.60 -15.72 1.46
CA ARG A 165 11.57 -16.06 0.47
C ARG A 165 11.34 -14.87 -0.45
N PHE A 166 11.85 -14.95 -1.66
CA PHE A 166 11.62 -13.94 -2.68
C PHE A 166 10.30 -14.21 -3.41
N ARG A 167 9.34 -13.29 -3.27
CA ARG A 167 8.15 -13.21 -4.14
C ARG A 167 8.47 -12.33 -5.34
N PRO A 168 7.93 -12.63 -6.54
CA PRO A 168 8.00 -11.69 -7.64
C PRO A 168 7.27 -10.41 -7.26
N ALA A 169 7.78 -9.27 -7.71
CA ALA A 169 7.22 -7.98 -7.32
C ALA A 169 7.04 -7.04 -8.51
N LEU A 170 6.01 -6.19 -8.43
CA LEU A 170 5.87 -5.02 -9.28
C LEU A 170 6.42 -3.81 -8.51
N ALA A 171 7.56 -3.29 -8.94
CA ALA A 171 8.17 -2.10 -8.35
C ALA A 171 7.65 -0.84 -9.04
N LEU A 172 7.10 0.06 -8.24
CA LEU A 172 6.59 1.38 -8.61
C LEU A 172 7.54 2.43 -8.04
N ALA A 173 8.28 3.11 -8.91
CA ALA A 173 9.11 4.23 -8.52
C ALA A 173 8.31 5.53 -8.60
N MET A 174 8.25 6.31 -7.51
CA MET A 174 7.52 7.57 -7.44
C MET A 174 8.20 8.58 -6.51
N GLU A 175 7.66 9.80 -6.43
CA GLU A 175 8.12 10.78 -5.45
C GLU A 175 7.72 10.40 -4.03
N GLY A 176 8.48 10.86 -3.04
CA GLY A 176 8.23 10.51 -1.63
C GLY A 176 6.87 11.01 -1.12
N GLU A 177 6.42 12.18 -1.58
CA GLU A 177 5.10 12.72 -1.24
C GLU A 177 3.98 11.84 -1.81
N ASP A 178 4.11 11.41 -3.06
CA ASP A 178 3.16 10.51 -3.72
C ASP A 178 3.11 9.14 -3.05
N ALA A 179 4.28 8.62 -2.65
CA ALA A 179 4.36 7.38 -1.88
C ALA A 179 3.64 7.49 -0.53
N ARG A 180 3.79 8.61 0.18
CA ARG A 180 3.08 8.85 1.46
C ARG A 180 1.57 8.97 1.26
N ARG A 181 1.13 9.65 0.20
CA ARG A 181 -0.30 9.73 -0.15
C ARG A 181 -0.89 8.36 -0.42
N LEU A 182 -0.16 7.53 -1.15
CA LEU A 182 -0.56 6.18 -1.51
C LEU A 182 -0.54 5.21 -0.31
N HIS A 183 0.34 5.43 0.67
CA HIS A 183 0.54 4.57 1.84
C HIS A 183 -0.78 4.20 2.53
N HIS A 184 -1.63 5.18 2.82
CA HIS A 184 -2.87 4.94 3.57
C HIS A 184 -3.97 4.23 2.76
N LEU A 185 -3.84 4.19 1.43
CA LEU A 185 -4.75 3.47 0.53
C LEU A 185 -4.36 2.00 0.37
N MET A 186 -3.11 1.65 0.72
CA MET A 186 -2.57 0.30 0.64
C MET A 186 -3.02 -0.51 1.85
N ARG A 187 -4.28 -0.93 1.81
CA ARG A 187 -4.97 -1.70 2.85
C ARG A 187 -5.41 -3.04 2.32
N THR A 188 -5.59 -3.98 3.24
CA THR A 188 -6.19 -5.28 2.93
C THR A 188 -7.54 -5.08 2.23
N GLY A 189 -7.75 -5.77 1.12
CA GLY A 189 -8.96 -5.70 0.29
C GLY A 189 -8.96 -4.60 -0.77
N THR A 190 -8.00 -3.67 -0.77
CA THR A 190 -7.88 -2.68 -1.86
C THR A 190 -7.58 -3.40 -3.17
N LYS A 191 -8.33 -3.06 -4.21
CA LYS A 191 -8.18 -3.65 -5.55
C LYS A 191 -7.27 -2.78 -6.42
N ILE A 192 -6.40 -3.44 -7.16
CA ILE A 192 -5.45 -2.83 -8.09
C ILE A 192 -5.74 -3.40 -9.48
N LEU A 193 -6.18 -2.54 -10.39
CA LEU A 193 -6.31 -2.85 -11.80
C LEU A 193 -5.01 -2.45 -12.51
N VAL A 194 -4.26 -3.42 -13.02
CA VAL A 194 -3.06 -3.17 -13.81
C VAL A 194 -3.42 -3.26 -15.28
N VAL A 195 -3.14 -2.18 -16.02
CA VAL A 195 -3.45 -2.08 -17.46
C VAL A 195 -2.20 -1.79 -18.28
N ALA A 196 -2.19 -2.34 -19.50
CA ALA A 196 -1.17 -2.11 -20.52
C ALA A 196 -1.81 -1.55 -21.80
N THR A 197 -2.72 -0.59 -21.65
CA THR A 197 -3.38 0.06 -22.78
C THR A 197 -2.60 1.31 -23.19
N PRO A 198 -2.27 1.49 -24.49
CA PRO A 198 -1.70 2.75 -25.00
C PRO A 198 -2.69 3.93 -24.85
#